data_AF-A0A1J5AZ64-F1
#
_entry.id   AF-A0A1J5AZ64-F1
#
_cell.length_a   1.000
_cell.length_b   1.000
_cell.length_c   1.000
_cell.angle_alpha   90.00
_cell.angle_beta   90.00
_cell.angle_gamma   90.00
#
_symmetry.space_group_name_H-M   'P 1'
#
loop_
_entity.id
_entity.type
_entity.pdbx_description
1 polymer ?
#
loop_
_entity_poly.entity_id
_entity_poly.type
_entity_poly.pdbx_seq_one_letter_code
_entity_poly.pdbx_strand_id
1 'polypeptide(L)' 'METIIITAKNKKESSFIAKLLKKLNIEIKVLTEEEKEEIGLIKLMKQADRTQKISREKVMAHLSKK' A
#
# COMPACT_ATOMS: atom_id res chain seq x y z
N MET A 1 17.68 -4.39 1.68
CA MET A 1 16.65 -5.39 1.33
C MET A 1 15.80 -4.79 0.24
N GLU A 2 15.64 -5.51 -0.87
CA GLU A 2 14.78 -5.10 -1.98
C GLU A 2 13.47 -5.90 -1.91
N THR A 3 12.35 -5.22 -2.11
CA THR A 3 11.01 -5.81 -2.01
C THR A 3 10.31 -5.70 -3.35
N ILE A 4 9.77 -6.82 -3.84
CA ILE A 4 9.00 -6.88 -5.07
C ILE A 4 7.53 -7.13 -4.72
N ILE A 5 6.63 -6.27 -5.20
CA ILE A 5 5.17 -6.44 -5.08
C ILE A 5 4.64 -6.92 -6.43
N ILE A 6 3.92 -8.04 -6.42
CA ILE A 6 3.32 -8.64 -7.62
C ILE A 6 1.80 -8.58 -7.49
N THR A 7 1.15 -7.84 -8.39
CA THR A 7 -0.31 -7.74 -8.45
C THR A 7 -0.85 -8.70 -9.50
N ALA A 8 -1.43 -9.82 -9.07
CA ALA A 8 -2.11 -10.76 -9.97
C ALA A 8 -3.48 -10.23 -10.40
N LYS A 9 -3.89 -10.51 -11.64
CA LYS A 9 -5.19 -10.10 -12.20
C LYS A 9 -6.36 -10.88 -11.60
N ASN A 10 -6.13 -12.11 -11.17
CA ASN A 10 -7.16 -12.98 -10.60
C ASN A 10 -6.57 -14.06 -9.66
N LYS A 11 -7.46 -14.77 -8.97
CA LYS A 11 -7.09 -15.83 -8.00
C LYS A 11 -6.28 -16.98 -8.64
N LYS A 12 -6.56 -17.32 -9.90
CA LYS A 12 -5.86 -18.42 -10.61
C LYS A 12 -4.41 -18.06 -10.89
N GLU A 13 -4.17 -16.85 -11.37
CA GLU A 13 -2.84 -16.31 -11.61
C GLU A 13 -2.05 -16.16 -10.29
N SER A 14 -2.67 -15.61 -9.24
CA SER A 14 -2.06 -15.51 -7.91
C SER A 14 -1.60 -16.89 -7.40
N SER A 15 -2.47 -17.90 -7.52
CA SER A 15 -2.15 -19.27 -7.10
C SER A 15 -1.03 -19.90 -7.92
N PHE A 16 -0.98 -19.62 -9.22
CA PHE A 16 0.09 -20.12 -10.11
C PHE A 16 1.45 -19.50 -9.75
N ILE A 17 1.50 -18.17 -9.61
CA ILE A 17 2.72 -17.43 -9.25
C ILE A 17 3.24 -17.89 -7.88
N ALA A 18 2.35 -18.03 -6.89
CA ALA A 18 2.72 -18.50 -5.57
C ALA A 18 3.36 -19.90 -5.61
N LYS A 19 2.79 -20.83 -6.39
CA LYS A 19 3.34 -22.18 -6.57
C LYS A 19 4.68 -22.15 -7.30
N LEU A 20 4.84 -21.31 -8.31
CA LEU A 20 6.09 -21.17 -9.05
C LEU A 20 7.22 -20.66 -8.16
N LEU A 21 6.99 -19.55 -7.44
CA LEU A 21 7.99 -18.96 -6.54
C LEU A 21 8.37 -19.92 -5.42
N LYS A 22 7.40 -20.64 -4.86
CA LYS A 22 7.65 -21.69 -3.86
C LYS A 22 8.53 -22.83 -4.42
N LYS A 23 8.33 -23.23 -5.69
CA LYS A 23 9.20 -24.22 -6.36
C LYS A 23 10.63 -23.73 -6.58
N LEU A 24 10.82 -22.42 -6.73
CA LEU A 24 12.12 -21.79 -6.85
C LEU A 24 12.79 -21.53 -5.49
N ASN A 25 12.20 -22.03 -4.38
CA ASN A 25 12.63 -21.74 -3.01
C ASN A 25 12.69 -20.24 -2.69
N ILE A 26 11.83 -19.44 -3.33
CA ILE A 26 11.66 -18.02 -3.02
C ILE A 26 10.56 -17.89 -1.98
N GLU A 27 10.86 -17.20 -0.88
CA GLU A 27 9.87 -16.89 0.14
C GLU A 27 8.83 -15.91 -0.41
N ILE A 28 7.56 -16.21 -0.15
CA ILE A 28 6.44 -15.40 -0.60
C ILE A 28 5.51 -15.09 0.57
N LYS A 29 4.98 -13.87 0.57
CA LYS A 29 3.91 -13.44 1.48
C LYS A 29 2.72 -13.00 0.64
N VAL A 30 1.55 -13.56 0.94
CA VAL A 30 0.27 -13.06 0.39
C VAL A 30 -0.22 -11.98 1.34
N LEU A 31 -0.43 -10.77 0.80
CA LEU A 31 -0.86 -9.63 1.59
C LEU A 31 -2.37 -9.66 1.84
N THR A 32 -2.78 -9.34 3.07
CA THR A 32 -4.18 -9.08 3.40
C THR A 32 -4.65 -7.74 2.81
N GLU A 33 -5.95 -7.45 2.85
CA GLU A 33 -6.46 -6.12 2.48
C GLU A 33 -5.88 -5.02 3.39
N GLU A 34 -5.85 -5.25 4.70
CA GLU A 34 -5.29 -4.33 5.69
C GLU A 34 -3.81 -4.02 5.40
N GLU A 35 -3.00 -5.04 5.12
CA GLU A 35 -1.58 -4.84 4.78
C GLU A 35 -1.41 -4.06 3.46
N LYS A 36 -2.33 -4.22 2.51
CA LYS A 36 -2.33 -3.43 1.27
C LYS A 36 -2.67 -1.97 1.54
N GLU A 37 -3.66 -1.70 2.40
CA GLU A 37 -4.01 -0.35 2.83
C GLU A 37 -2.86 0.34 3.55
N GLU A 38 -2.17 -0.36 4.45
CA GLU A 38 -0.99 0.14 5.15
C GLU A 38 0.12 0.56 4.18
N ILE A 39 0.44 -0.27 3.17
CA ILE A 39 1.42 0.06 2.13
C ILE A 39 0.98 1.30 1.35
N GLY A 40 -0.32 1.38 1.02
CA GLY A 40 -0.92 2.54 0.36
C GLY A 40 -0.73 3.83 1.18
N LEU A 41 -1.04 3.77 2.47
CA LEU A 41 -0.90 4.88 3.40
C LEU A 41 0.56 5.32 3.51
N ILE A 42 1.50 4.39 3.69
CA ILE A 42 2.93 4.70 3.75
C ILE A 42 3.39 5.42 2.49
N LYS A 43 2.93 5.00 1.31
CA LYS A 43 3.26 5.65 0.03
C LYS A 43 2.73 7.09 -0.02
N LEU A 44 1.49 7.32 0.40
CA LEU A 44 0.91 8.66 0.48
C LEU A 44 1.66 9.54 1.49
N MET A 45 2.01 9.00 2.66
CA MET A 45 2.75 9.72 3.70
C MET A 45 4.19 10.10 3.29
N LYS A 46 4.78 9.36 2.35
CA LYS A 46 6.08 9.69 1.74
C LYS A 46 5.95 10.79 0.68
N GLN A 47 4.81 10.87 0.00
CA GLN A 47 4.52 11.89 -1.00
C GLN A 47 4.00 13.19 -0.39
N ALA A 48 3.45 13.14 0.82
CA ALA A 48 2.94 14.31 1.53
C ALA A 48 4.04 15.33 1.80
N ASP A 49 3.81 16.58 1.41
CA ASP A 49 4.67 17.71 1.78
C ASP A 49 4.51 18.00 3.29
N ARG A 50 5.58 17.74 4.04
CA ARG A 50 5.62 17.95 5.51
C ARG A 50 6.11 19.34 5.90
N THR A 51 6.51 20.17 4.94
CA THR A 51 7.03 21.52 5.17
C THR A 51 5.91 22.55 5.25
N GLN A 52 4.80 22.29 4.56
CA GLN A 52 3.63 23.14 4.59
C GLN A 52 2.90 23.04 5.95
N LYS A 53 3.00 24.09 6.77
CA LYS A 53 2.25 24.22 8.01
C LYS A 53 0.98 25.03 7.77
N ILE A 54 -0.16 24.52 8.23
CA ILE A 54 -1.46 25.18 8.14
C ILE A 54 -2.08 25.21 9.54
N SER A 55 -2.75 26.30 9.90
CA SER A 55 -3.39 26.42 11.21
C SER A 55 -4.62 25.50 11.33
N ARG A 56 -4.92 25.07 12.55
CA ARG A 56 -6.05 24.19 12.83
C ARG A 56 -7.38 24.81 12.38
N GLU A 57 -7.55 26.12 12.56
CA GLU A 57 -8.74 26.87 12.17
C GLU A 57 -8.99 26.77 10.65
N LYS A 58 -7.92 26.88 9.85
CA LYS A 58 -7.98 26.78 8.39
C LYS A 58 -8.34 25.36 7.93
N VAL A 59 -7.84 24.33 8.62
CA VAL A 59 -8.23 22.93 8.38
C VAL A 59 -9.72 22.73 8.68
N MET A 60 -10.15 23.14 9.87
CA MET A 60 -11.53 22.95 10.32
C MET A 60 -12.52 23.68 9.43
N ALA A 61 -12.19 24.87 8.93
CA ALA A 61 -13.01 25.62 7.99
C ALA A 61 -13.22 24.91 6.63
N HIS A 62 -12.26 24.08 6.18
CA HIS A 62 -12.44 23.27 4.97
C HIS A 62 -13.31 22.03 5.24
N LEU A 63 -13.18 21.42 6.41
CA LEU A 63 -13.95 20.24 6.80
C LEU A 63 -15.42 20.56 7.13
N SER A 64 -15.70 21.78 7.60
CA SER A 64 -17.04 22.23 7.97
C SER A 64 -17.86 22.80 6.81
N LYS A 65 -17.24 23.04 5.64
CA LYS A 65 -17.96 23.40 4.42
C LYS A 65 -18.56 22.13 3.80
N LYS A 66 -19.73 21.75 4.29
CA LYS A 66 -20.58 20.73 3.71
C LYS A 66 -21.98 21.28 3.53
#